data_AF-A0A9D5W1L5-F1
#
_entry.id   AF-A0A9D5W1L5-F1
#
_cell.length_a   1.000
_cell.length_b   1.000
_cell.length_c   1.000
_cell.angle_alpha   90.00
_cell.angle_beta   90.00
_cell.angle_gamma   90.00
#
_symmetry.space_group_name_H-M   'P 1'
#
loop_
_entity.id
_entity.type
_entity.pdbx_description
1 polymer ?
#
loop_
_entity_poly.entity_id
_entity_poly.type
_entity_poly.pdbx_seq_one_letter_code
_entity_poly.pdbx_strand_id
1 'polypeptide(L)' 'RYKTIKRGARVEDIYLSITIGVDGTPMPSFNETLSENDRWNLTSYVLSVMGKERR' A
#
# COMPACT_ATOMS: atom_id res chain seq x y z
N ARG A 1 3.18 14.91 -10.91
CA ARG A 1 2.10 14.65 -9.94
C ARG A 1 2.11 13.17 -9.62
N TYR A 2 2.47 12.76 -8.39
CA TYR A 2 2.34 11.36 -8.00
C TYR A 2 0.86 10.98 -8.06
N LYS A 3 0.53 9.94 -8.82
CA LYS A 3 -0.84 9.47 -8.99
C LYS A 3 -1.26 8.84 -7.65
N THR A 4 -2.33 9.33 -7.05
CA THR A 4 -2.88 8.80 -5.81
C THR A 4 -3.21 7.31 -5.98
N ILE A 5 -2.91 6.49 -4.97
CA ILE A 5 -3.34 5.09 -4.93
C ILE A 5 -4.87 5.03 -5.05
N LYS A 6 -5.40 4.05 -5.79
CA LYS A 6 -6.84 3.97 -6.17
C LYS A 6 -7.77 4.10 -4.96
N ARG A 7 -7.41 3.48 -3.82
CA ARG A 7 -8.20 3.53 -2.57
C ARG A 7 -8.05 4.82 -1.78
N GLY A 8 -6.90 5.48 -1.83
CA GLY A 8 -6.61 6.64 -1.00
C GLY A 8 -5.15 6.68 -0.55
N ALA A 9 -4.81 7.70 0.23
CA ALA A 9 -3.46 7.92 0.76
C ALA A 9 -3.39 7.76 2.29
N ARG A 10 -4.44 7.22 2.92
CA ARG A 10 -4.39 6.84 4.34
C ARG A 10 -3.60 5.54 4.48
N VAL A 11 -3.03 5.33 5.66
CA VAL A 11 -2.20 4.14 5.94
C VAL A 11 -3.00 2.86 5.67
N GLU A 12 -4.25 2.84 6.10
CA GLU A 12 -5.16 1.71 5.98
C GLU A 12 -5.50 1.41 4.51
N ASP A 13 -5.68 2.45 3.69
CA ASP A 13 -5.99 2.33 2.26
C ASP A 13 -4.82 1.70 1.48
N ILE A 14 -3.59 2.07 1.86
CA ILE A 14 -2.36 1.54 1.29
C ILE A 14 -2.19 0.09 1.70
N TYR A 15 -2.37 -0.22 2.99
CA TYR A 15 -2.33 -1.58 3.51
C TYR A 15 -3.36 -2.49 2.82
N LEU A 16 -4.60 -2.02 2.64
CA LEU A 16 -5.62 -2.75 1.90
C LEU A 16 -5.24 -2.97 0.44
N SER A 17 -4.66 -1.96 -0.22
CA SER A 17 -4.23 -2.09 -1.62
C SER A 17 -3.11 -3.12 -1.79
N ILE A 18 -2.19 -3.21 -0.84
CA ILE A 18 -1.15 -4.26 -0.80
C ILE A 18 -1.78 -5.62 -0.47
N THR A 19 -2.69 -5.66 0.50
CA THR A 19 -3.27 -6.90 1.01
C THR A 19 -4.12 -7.61 -0.03
N ILE A 20 -5.12 -6.93 -0.58
CA ILE A 20 -6.09 -7.57 -1.50
C ILE A 20 -5.83 -7.27 -2.96
N GLY A 21 -4.86 -6.41 -3.27
CA GLY A 21 -4.60 -5.95 -4.63
C GLY A 21 -5.62 -4.91 -5.09
N VAL A 22 -5.55 -4.60 -6.39
CA VAL A 22 -6.38 -3.57 -7.01
C VAL A 22 -7.03 -4.09 -8.29
N ASP A 23 -8.32 -4.38 -8.20
CA ASP A 23 -9.13 -4.86 -9.32
C ASP A 23 -9.04 -3.94 -10.54
N GLY A 24 -8.87 -4.56 -11.71
CA GLY A 24 -8.70 -3.88 -12.99
C GLY A 24 -7.30 -3.32 -13.23
N THR A 25 -6.32 -3.67 -12.41
CA THR A 25 -4.90 -3.32 -12.61
C THR A 25 -4.01 -4.57 -12.53
N PRO A 26 -2.77 -4.52 -13.04
CA PRO A 26 -1.82 -5.62 -12.87
C PRO A 26 -1.31 -5.83 -11.43
N MET A 27 -1.77 -5.07 -10.44
CA MET A 27 -1.32 -5.17 -9.05
C MET A 27 -2.06 -6.30 -8.31
N PRO A 28 -1.39 -7.42 -7.98
CA PRO A 28 -2.02 -8.57 -7.34
C PRO A 28 -2.21 -8.37 -5.83
N SER A 29 -2.93 -9.30 -5.23
CA SER A 29 -2.98 -9.49 -3.77
C SER A 29 -1.65 -10.03 -3.26
N PHE A 30 -1.14 -9.48 -2.15
CA PHE A 30 0.05 -10.00 -1.45
C PHE A 30 -0.28 -10.72 -0.15
N ASN A 31 -1.57 -10.96 0.15
CA ASN A 31 -2.00 -11.63 1.39
C ASN A 31 -1.43 -13.05 1.54
N GLU A 32 -1.21 -13.77 0.44
CA GLU A 32 -0.70 -15.15 0.45
C GLU A 32 0.84 -15.22 0.41
N THR A 33 1.50 -14.17 -0.07
CA THR A 33 2.95 -14.15 -0.28
C THR A 33 3.70 -13.48 0.86
N LEU A 34 3.07 -12.52 1.55
CA LEU A 34 3.69 -11.74 2.62
C LEU A 34 2.95 -11.94 3.94
N SER A 35 3.72 -12.02 5.03
CA SER A 35 3.15 -11.99 6.37
C SER A 35 2.43 -10.65 6.63
N GLU A 36 1.53 -10.62 7.61
CA GLU A 36 0.87 -9.37 8.02
C GLU A 36 1.89 -8.30 8.42
N ASN A 37 2.91 -8.68 9.19
CA ASN A 37 3.95 -7.76 9.64
C ASN A 37 4.74 -7.17 8.46
N ASP A 38 5.07 -7.98 7.47
CA ASP A 38 5.78 -7.51 6.27
C ASP A 38 4.93 -6.57 5.43
N ARG A 39 3.61 -6.79 5.36
CA ARG A 39 2.67 -5.88 4.69
C ARG A 39 2.57 -4.53 5.40
N TRP A 40 2.60 -4.51 6.74
CA TRP A 40 2.67 -3.27 7.51
C TRP A 40 4.00 -2.54 7.29
N ASN A 41 5.13 -3.25 7.32
CA ASN A 41 6.44 -2.68 7.04
C ASN A 41 6.51 -2.08 5.62
N LEU A 42 5.97 -2.78 4.63
CA LEU A 42 5.88 -2.29 3.26
C LEU A 42 5.00 -1.05 3.14
N THR A 43 3.88 -1.02 3.87
CA THR A 43 2.99 0.15 3.94
C THR A 43 3.72 1.38 4.47
N SER A 44 4.46 1.24 5.59
CA SER A 44 5.30 2.31 6.15
C SER A 44 6.37 2.76 5.17
N TYR A 45 7.05 1.82 4.51
CA TYR A 45 8.04 2.15 3.48
C TYR A 45 7.44 2.97 2.33
N VAL A 46 6.27 2.58 1.82
CA VAL A 46 5.56 3.30 0.75
C VAL A 46 5.21 4.73 1.21
N LEU A 47 4.72 4.90 2.43
CA LEU A 47 4.41 6.22 3.00
C LEU A 47 5.66 7.10 3.13
N SER A 48 6.78 6.51 3.53
CA SER A 48 8.08 7.19 3.61
C SER A 48 8.51 7.73 2.24
N VAL A 49 8.37 6.92 1.18
CA VAL A 49 8.72 7.27 -0.21
C VAL A 49 7.75 8.31 -0.77
N MET A 50 6.48 8.24 -0.39
CA MET A 50 5.46 9.25 -0.73
C MET A 50 5.68 10.60 -0.01
N GLY A 51 6.63 10.70 0.92
CA GLY A 51 6.89 11.90 1.71
C GLY A 51 5.75 12.26 2.66
N LYS A 52 4.92 11.27 3.03
CA LYS A 52 3.75 11.41 3.91
C LYS A 52 4.07 11.19 5.39
N GLU A 53 5.18 10.54 5.70
CA GLU A 53 5.54 10.12 7.06
C GLU A 53 6.26 11.20 7.90
N ARG A 54 6.66 12.33 7.28
CA ARG A 54 7.41 13.42 7.95
C ARG A 54 6.81 14.82 7.77
N ARG A 55 5.49 14.95 7.73
CA ARG A 55 4.83 16.28 7.77
C ARG A 55 3.79 16.35 8.86
#